data_AF-A0A9X6XI79-F1
#
_entry.id   AF-A0A9X6XI79-F1
#
_cell.length_a   1.000
_cell.length_b   1.000
_cell.length_c   1.000
_cell.angle_alpha   90.00
_cell.angle_beta   90.00
_cell.angle_gamma   90.00
#
_symmetry.space_group_name_H-M   'P 1'
#
loop_
_entity.id
_entity.type
_entity.pdbx_description
1 polymer ?
#
loop_
_entity_poly.entity_id
_entity_poly.type
_entity_poly.pdbx_seq_one_letter_code
_entity_poly.pdbx_strand_id
1 'polypeptide(L)'
;MSTLDNLANASYERRQQRIMKLRRDFNDMKYITVDSVVKLTGYTEATVIKWAKDGNIPLLIDNGTTVVPVTDENRPTWMGGS
;
A
#
# COMPACT_ATOMS: atom_id res chain seq x y z
N MET A 1 -24.58 -20.04 -7.56
CA MET A 1 -23.70 -18.88 -7.26
C MET A 1 -24.60 -17.80 -6.70
N SER A 2 -24.51 -17.53 -5.41
CA SER A 2 -25.43 -16.61 -4.71
C SER A 2 -24.94 -15.17 -4.82
N THR A 3 -25.84 -14.19 -4.75
CA THR A 3 -25.53 -12.75 -4.83
C THR A 3 -24.50 -12.31 -3.76
N LEU A 4 -24.47 -12.98 -2.61
CA LEU A 4 -23.50 -12.76 -1.53
C LEU A 4 -22.07 -13.18 -1.93
N ASP A 5 -21.91 -14.30 -2.64
CA ASP A 5 -20.61 -14.76 -3.12
C ASP A 5 -20.02 -13.75 -4.11
N ASN A 6 -20.87 -13.20 -5.00
CA ASN A 6 -20.47 -12.18 -5.96
C ASN A 6 -20.04 -10.86 -5.29
N LEU A 7 -20.72 -10.44 -4.22
CA LEU A 7 -20.38 -9.24 -3.46
C LEU A 7 -19.05 -9.38 -2.70
N ALA A 8 -18.83 -10.55 -2.08
CA ALA A 8 -17.59 -10.84 -1.39
C ALA A 8 -16.39 -10.84 -2.36
N ASN A 9 -16.55 -11.48 -3.51
CA ASN A 9 -15.53 -11.51 -4.57
C ASN A 9 -15.22 -10.09 -5.10
N ALA A 10 -16.25 -9.31 -5.42
CA ALA A 10 -16.06 -7.94 -5.90
C ALA A 10 -15.38 -7.03 -4.87
N SER A 11 -15.66 -7.21 -3.58
CA SER A 11 -15.00 -6.47 -2.49
C SER A 11 -13.52 -6.84 -2.38
N TYR A 12 -13.20 -8.13 -2.51
CA TYR A 12 -11.83 -8.63 -2.49
C TYR A 12 -11.02 -8.09 -3.68
N GLU A 13 -11.55 -8.16 -4.90
CA GLU A 13 -10.90 -7.64 -6.11
C GLU A 13 -10.60 -6.14 -5.99
N ARG A 14 -11.56 -5.35 -5.51
CA ARG A 14 -11.35 -3.90 -5.29
C ARG A 14 -10.25 -3.64 -4.27
N ARG A 15 -10.14 -4.43 -3.20
CA ARG A 15 -9.04 -4.30 -2.23
C ARG A 15 -7.69 -4.60 -2.89
N GLN A 16 -7.61 -5.67 -3.69
CA GLN A 16 -6.37 -6.02 -4.39
C GLN A 16 -5.94 -4.94 -5.38
N GLN A 17 -6.88 -4.38 -6.14
CA GLN A 17 -6.60 -3.27 -7.05
C GLN A 17 -6.05 -2.04 -6.32
N ARG A 18 -6.58 -1.72 -5.12
CA ARG A 18 -6.09 -0.61 -4.30
C ARG A 18 -4.67 -0.87 -3.78
N ILE A 19 -4.36 -2.09 -3.34
CA ILE A 19 -3.02 -2.47 -2.90
C ILE A 19 -2.02 -2.40 -4.07
N MET A 20 -2.39 -2.90 -5.25
CA MET A 20 -1.55 -2.81 -6.46
C MET A 20 -1.29 -1.36 -6.86
N LYS A 21 -2.31 -0.49 -6.76
CA LYS A 21 -2.15 0.95 -6.99
C LYS A 21 -1.20 1.58 -5.97
N LEU A 22 -1.37 1.27 -4.69
CA LEU A 22 -0.51 1.75 -3.61
C LEU A 22 0.96 1.37 -3.86
N ARG A 23 1.22 0.12 -4.24
CA ARG A 23 2.56 -0.36 -4.60
C ARG A 23 3.14 0.41 -5.77
N ARG A 24 2.38 0.56 -6.86
CA ARG A 24 2.84 1.23 -8.07
C ARG A 24 3.23 2.67 -7.78
N ASP A 25 2.35 3.43 -7.14
CA ASP A 25 2.59 4.84 -6.87
C ASP A 25 3.73 5.05 -5.84
N PHE A 26 3.96 4.11 -4.92
CA PHE A 26 5.15 4.10 -4.06
C PHE A 26 6.44 3.86 -4.85
N ASN A 27 6.43 2.91 -5.78
CA ASN A 27 7.56 2.66 -6.68
C ASN A 27 7.83 3.85 -7.60
N ASP A 28 6.78 4.57 -8.01
CA ASP A 28 6.85 5.80 -8.81
C ASP A 28 7.18 7.06 -7.96
N MET A 29 7.46 6.90 -6.66
CA MET A 29 7.76 7.98 -5.71
C MET A 29 6.66 9.05 -5.56
N LYS A 30 5.40 8.74 -5.90
CA LYS A 30 4.28 9.70 -5.73
C LYS A 30 3.93 9.91 -4.27
N TYR A 31 4.13 8.89 -3.44
CA TYR A 31 4.02 8.97 -1.99
C TYR A 31 5.00 7.99 -1.36
N ILE A 32 5.70 8.45 -0.33
CA ILE A 32 6.73 7.68 0.39
C ILE A 32 6.27 7.41 1.82
N THR A 33 5.50 8.33 2.42
CA THR A 33 5.01 8.23 3.80
C THR A 33 3.53 7.86 3.86
N VAL A 34 3.09 7.22 4.94
CA VAL A 34 1.67 6.97 5.20
C VAL A 34 0.87 8.27 5.22
N ASP A 35 1.39 9.32 5.86
CA ASP A 35 0.77 10.65 5.89
C ASP A 35 0.55 11.24 4.47
N SER A 36 1.53 11.09 3.56
CA SER A 36 1.37 11.55 2.18
C SER A 36 0.26 10.80 1.44
N VAL A 37 0.10 9.50 1.68
CA VAL A 37 -1.01 8.72 1.12
C VAL A 37 -2.34 9.21 1.67
N VAL A 38 -2.44 9.39 2.99
CA VAL A 38 -3.67 9.87 3.67
C VAL A 38 -4.09 11.22 3.10
N LYS A 39 -3.16 12.18 2.99
CA LYS A 39 -3.43 13.52 2.46
C LYS A 39 -3.86 13.52 1.00
N LEU A 40 -3.25 12.69 0.16
CA LEU A 40 -3.53 12.68 -1.29
C LEU A 40 -4.76 11.85 -1.67
N THR A 41 -5.14 10.87 -0.85
CA THR A 41 -6.23 9.93 -1.19
C THR A 41 -7.47 10.09 -0.33
N GLY A 42 -7.36 10.71 0.85
CA GLY A 42 -8.43 10.78 1.84
C GLY A 42 -8.70 9.47 2.58
N TYR A 43 -7.90 8.42 2.37
CA TYR A 43 -8.01 7.19 3.15
C TYR A 43 -7.52 7.40 4.58
N THR A 44 -8.07 6.62 5.51
CA THR A 44 -7.60 6.65 6.90
C THR A 44 -6.22 6.01 7.01
N GLU A 45 -5.43 6.48 7.96
CA GLU A 45 -4.10 5.94 8.28
C GLU A 45 -4.14 4.43 8.52
N ALA A 46 -5.11 3.96 9.32
CA ALA A 46 -5.29 2.54 9.60
C ALA A 46 -5.54 1.70 8.33
N THR A 47 -6.27 2.26 7.36
CA THR A 47 -6.53 1.59 6.07
C THR A 47 -5.25 1.49 5.24
N VAL A 48 -4.48 2.59 5.18
CA VAL A 48 -3.20 2.64 4.45
C VAL A 48 -2.20 1.67 5.07
N ILE A 49 -2.06 1.66 6.40
CA ILE A 49 -1.19 0.73 7.13
C ILE A 49 -1.59 -0.72 6.84
N LYS A 50 -2.89 -1.03 6.85
CA LYS A 50 -3.37 -2.37 6.52
C LYS A 50 -2.99 -2.79 5.11
N TRP A 51 -3.25 -1.94 4.11
CA TRP A 51 -2.89 -2.23 2.72
C TRP A 51 -1.39 -2.30 2.48
N ALA A 52 -0.60 -1.49 3.18
CA ALA A 52 0.85 -1.56 3.13
C ALA A 52 1.37 -2.90 3.69
N LYS A 53 0.80 -3.38 4.81
CA LYS A 53 1.10 -4.73 5.34
C LYS A 53 0.67 -5.83 4.37
N ASP A 54 -0.58 -5.77 3.88
CA ASP A 54 -1.11 -6.77 2.95
C ASP A 54 -0.30 -6.85 1.64
N GLY A 55 0.16 -5.70 1.15
CA GLY A 55 0.92 -5.57 -0.07
C GLY A 55 2.42 -5.69 0.09
N ASN A 56 2.93 -5.88 1.31
CA ASN A 56 4.35 -5.85 1.68
C ASN A 56 5.06 -4.52 1.29
N ILE A 57 4.40 -3.37 1.36
CA ILE A 57 4.91 -2.07 0.87
C ILE A 57 5.57 -1.28 2.02
N PRO A 58 6.87 -0.96 1.94
CA PRO A 58 7.61 -0.31 3.02
C PRO A 58 7.41 1.22 3.03
N LEU A 59 6.15 1.69 3.17
CA LEU A 59 5.87 3.11 3.40
C LEU A 59 6.49 3.58 4.72
N LEU A 60 7.01 4.82 4.74
CA LEU A 60 7.50 5.47 5.95
C LEU A 60 6.35 5.90 6.86
N ILE A 61 6.54 5.77 8.17
CA ILE A 61 5.66 6.37 9.19
C ILE A 61 6.41 7.50 9.91
N ASP A 62 5.72 8.25 10.75
CA ASP A 62 6.21 9.52 11.31
C ASP A 62 7.49 9.41 12.15
N ASN A 63 7.79 8.22 12.68
CA ASN A 63 9.02 7.96 13.43
C ASN A 63 10.24 7.60 12.55
N GLY A 64 10.11 7.72 11.22
CA GLY A 64 11.17 7.37 10.26
C GLY A 64 11.36 5.87 10.01
N THR A 65 10.53 5.01 10.61
CA THR A 65 10.50 3.57 10.33
C THR A 65 9.53 3.24 9.19
N THR A 66 9.65 2.05 8.63
CA THR A 66 8.73 1.57 7.58
C THR A 66 7.61 0.70 8.18
N VAL A 67 6.43 0.73 7.56
CA VAL A 67 5.26 -0.08 7.98
C VAL A 67 5.58 -1.58 7.99
N VAL A 68 6.39 -2.03 7.02
CA VAL A 68 6.98 -3.36 6.96
C VAL A 68 8.49 -3.24 6.78
N PRO A 69 9.30 -4.20 7.25
CA PRO A 69 10.75 -4.20 7.00
C PRO A 69 11.06 -4.14 5.50
N VAL A 70 12.11 -3.39 5.14
CA VAL A 70 12.62 -3.38 3.76
C VAL A 70 13.38 -4.68 3.51
N THR A 71 12.97 -5.42 2.47
CA THR A 71 13.59 -6.65 1.98
C THR A 71 13.94 -6.49 0.51
N ASP A 72 14.74 -7.40 -0.05
CA ASP A 72 15.10 -7.33 -1.47
C ASP A 72 13.90 -7.49 -2.41
N GLU A 73 12.81 -8.11 -1.95
CA GLU A 73 11.57 -8.30 -2.71
C GLU A 73 10.69 -7.05 -2.75
N ASN A 74 10.74 -6.21 -1.72
CA ASN A 74 9.85 -5.06 -1.58
C ASN A 74 10.56 -3.70 -1.70
N ARG A 75 11.90 -3.73 -1.81
CA ARG A 75 12.72 -2.53 -1.99
C ARG A 75 12.45 -1.94 -3.37
N PRO A 76 12.02 -0.67 -3.45
CA PRO A 76 11.85 -0.01 -4.72
C PRO A 76 13.22 0.38 -5.31
N THR A 77 13.31 0.49 -6.64
CA THR A 77 14.55 0.79 -7.36
C THR A 77 15.20 2.10 -6.93
N TRP A 78 14.40 3.09 -6.52
CA TRP A 78 14.91 4.38 -6.04
C TRP A 78 15.57 4.31 -4.65
N MET A 79 15.36 3.23 -3.88
CA MET A 79 15.95 3.05 -2.55
C MET A 79 17.29 2.31 -2.60
N GLY A 80 17.53 1.53 -3.66
CA GLY A 80 18.83 0.96 -3.96
C GLY A 80 19.62 1.94 -4.80
N GLY A 81 20.48 2.75 -4.17
CA GLY A 81 21.44 3.58 -4.87
C GLY A 81 22.24 2.75 -5.89
N SER A 82 22.39 3.30 -7.09
CA SER A 82 23.29 2.85 -8.16
C SER A 82 24.69 2.49 -7.67
#